data_AF-A0A932IH65-F1
#
_entry.id   AF-A0A932IH65-F1
#
_cell.length_a   1.000
_cell.length_b   1.000
_cell.length_c   1.000
_cell.angle_alpha   90.00
_cell.angle_beta   90.00
_cell.angle_gamma   90.00
#
_symmetry.space_group_name_H-M   'P 1'
#
loop_
_entity.id
_entity.type
_entity.pdbx_description
1 polymer ?
#
loop_
_entity_poly.entity_id
_entity_poly.type
_entity_poly.pdbx_seq_one_letter_code
_entity_poly.pdbx_strand_id
1 'polypeptide(L)'
;MIFAGNRPLLEAYRRGERHALTAVYHEYVASVVDVLTHGFQFESGGRTLRFAGFSDPLELEGCVQDIFVAVFSQSARHGYDGLRPFAPYVLQIARNRVIDELRRRRAAVARMGAGPEEGATDVASTEPPPDEQVDREQARRLVS
;
A
#
# COMPACT_ATOMS: atom_id res chain seq x y z
N MET A 1 19.00 -0.98 6.89
CA MET A 1 18.17 -0.14 5.98
C MET A 1 18.81 -0.22 4.59
N ILE A 2 18.12 -0.78 3.60
CA ILE A 2 18.71 -1.11 2.27
C ILE A 2 19.48 0.04 1.60
N PHE A 3 19.04 1.29 1.76
CA PHE A 3 19.68 2.47 1.16
C PHE A 3 20.64 3.23 2.08
N ALA A 4 20.66 2.92 3.38
CA ALA A 4 21.51 3.66 4.32
C ALA A 4 22.98 3.39 4.04
N GLY A 5 23.74 4.46 3.77
CA GLY A 5 25.14 4.35 3.36
C GLY A 5 25.35 3.85 1.92
N ASN A 6 24.28 3.55 1.17
CA ASN A 6 24.35 3.04 -0.20
C ASN A 6 23.67 3.99 -1.19
N ARG A 7 24.30 5.17 -1.37
CA ARG A 7 23.83 6.19 -2.30
C ARG A 7 23.74 5.72 -3.77
N PRO A 8 24.69 4.91 -4.30
CA PRO A 8 24.57 4.35 -5.65
C PRO A 8 23.28 3.53 -5.84
N LEU A 9 22.91 2.70 -4.86
CA LEU A 9 21.69 1.91 -4.92
C LEU A 9 20.43 2.77 -4.89
N LEU A 10 20.41 3.84 -4.09
CA LEU A 10 19.29 4.79 -4.05
C LEU A 10 19.13 5.51 -5.39
N GLU A 11 20.22 5.94 -6.02
CA GLU A 11 20.18 6.60 -7.33
C GLU A 11 19.73 5.63 -8.44
N ALA A 12 20.22 4.39 -8.42
CA ALA A 12 19.78 3.34 -9.32
C ALA A 12 18.28 3.01 -9.14
N TYR A 13 17.80 2.96 -7.89
CA TYR A 13 16.38 2.83 -7.58
C TYR A 13 15.56 3.99 -8.17
N ARG A 14 15.99 5.24 -7.96
CA ARG A 14 15.32 6.43 -8.52
C ARG A 14 15.24 6.37 -10.05
N ARG A 15 16.32 5.95 -10.71
CA ARG A 15 16.38 5.76 -12.17
C ARG A 15 15.58 4.56 -12.67
N GLY A 16 15.06 3.71 -11.79
CA GLY A 16 14.31 2.51 -12.16
C GLY A 16 15.19 1.39 -12.72
N GLU A 17 16.48 1.36 -12.34
CA GLU A 17 17.41 0.35 -12.81
C GLU A 17 17.05 -1.03 -12.25
N ARG A 18 16.97 -2.04 -13.13
CA ARG A 18 16.48 -3.38 -12.80
C ARG A 18 17.14 -3.98 -11.57
N HIS A 19 18.47 -3.90 -11.47
CA HIS A 19 19.21 -4.50 -10.35
C HIS A 19 18.80 -3.91 -8.99
N ALA A 20 18.50 -2.60 -8.94
CA ALA A 20 18.09 -1.93 -7.72
C ALA A 20 16.64 -2.30 -7.34
N LEU A 21 15.74 -2.37 -8.33
CA LEU A 21 14.37 -2.83 -8.10
C LEU A 21 14.34 -4.29 -7.60
N THR A 22 15.16 -5.16 -8.20
CA THR A 22 15.32 -6.56 -7.77
C THR A 22 15.84 -6.67 -6.34
N ALA A 23 16.85 -5.86 -5.96
CA ALA A 23 17.36 -5.84 -4.60
C ALA A 23 16.28 -5.42 -3.58
N VAL A 24 15.51 -4.37 -3.91
CA VAL A 24 14.37 -3.92 -3.09
C VAL A 24 13.30 -5.00 -2.99
N TYR A 25 12.96 -5.66 -4.09
CA TYR A 25 11.98 -6.75 -4.09
C TYR A 25 12.38 -7.86 -3.12
N HIS A 26 13.61 -8.39 -3.26
CA HIS A 26 14.07 -9.50 -2.42
C HIS A 26 14.20 -9.13 -0.94
N GLU A 27 14.58 -7.89 -0.63
CA GLU A 27 14.66 -7.42 0.75
C GLU A 27 13.29 -7.40 1.44
N TYR A 28 12.23 -6.99 0.74
CA TYR A 28 10.94 -6.70 1.40
C TYR A 28 9.82 -7.70 1.10
N VAL A 29 9.95 -8.57 0.10
CA VAL A 29 8.86 -9.48 -0.29
C VAL A 29 8.41 -10.36 0.87
N ALA A 30 9.34 -10.89 1.69
CA ALA A 30 9.00 -11.72 2.83
C ALA A 30 8.19 -10.96 3.88
N SER A 31 8.60 -9.74 4.23
CA SER A 31 7.89 -8.88 5.19
C SER A 31 6.50 -8.45 4.68
N VAL A 32 6.37 -8.19 3.38
CA VAL A 32 5.07 -7.89 2.77
C VAL A 32 4.15 -9.11 2.83
N VAL A 33 4.63 -10.27 2.41
CA VAL A 33 3.89 -11.54 2.48
C VAL A 33 3.46 -11.83 3.92
N ASP A 34 4.35 -11.63 4.90
CA ASP A 34 4.06 -11.84 6.32
C ASP A 34 2.90 -10.97 6.81
N VAL A 35 2.90 -9.67 6.48
CA VAL A 35 1.80 -8.75 6.83
C VAL A 35 0.50 -9.12 6.12
N LEU A 36 0.58 -9.54 4.86
CA LEU A 36 -0.58 -9.90 4.06
C LEU A 36 -1.19 -11.26 4.45
N THR A 37 -0.42 -12.14 5.09
CA THR A 37 -0.87 -13.46 5.55
C THR A 37 -1.38 -13.43 6.98
N HIS A 38 -0.70 -12.74 7.90
CA HIS A 38 -1.12 -12.64 9.30
C HIS A 38 -2.19 -11.57 9.55
N GLY A 39 -2.28 -10.62 8.63
CA GLY A 39 -3.19 -9.49 8.73
C GLY A 39 -2.74 -8.45 9.75
N PHE A 40 -3.57 -7.44 9.95
CA PHE A 40 -3.27 -6.33 10.86
C PHE A 40 -4.53 -5.59 11.28
N GLN A 41 -4.42 -4.84 12.39
CA GLN A 41 -5.46 -3.92 12.84
C GLN A 41 -5.23 -2.52 12.25
N PHE A 42 -6.31 -1.80 11.99
CA PHE A 42 -6.29 -0.41 11.52
C PHE A 42 -7.55 0.34 11.97
N GLU A 43 -7.44 1.65 12.11
CA GLU A 43 -8.58 2.51 12.48
C GLU A 43 -9.34 2.97 11.23
N SER A 44 -10.67 2.95 11.29
CA SER A 44 -11.53 3.50 10.25
C SER A 44 -12.84 4.01 10.85
N GLY A 45 -13.15 5.29 10.64
CA GLY A 45 -14.41 5.89 11.13
C GLY A 45 -14.59 5.82 12.65
N GLY A 46 -13.50 5.93 13.42
CA GLY A 46 -13.52 5.82 14.89
C GLY A 46 -13.69 4.41 15.43
N ARG A 47 -13.58 3.38 14.58
CA ARG A 47 -13.63 1.97 14.96
C ARG A 47 -12.32 1.27 14.58
N THR A 48 -11.80 0.44 15.47
CA THR A 48 -10.69 -0.47 15.17
C THR A 48 -11.22 -1.66 14.36
N LEU A 49 -10.71 -1.80 13.15
CA LEU A 49 -10.96 -2.93 12.26
C LEU A 49 -9.76 -3.87 12.19
N ARG A 50 -10.02 -5.10 11.77
CA ARG A 50 -8.98 -6.10 11.52
C ARG A 50 -9.07 -6.61 10.08
N PHE A 51 -7.96 -6.57 9.38
CA PHE A 51 -7.71 -7.42 8.23
C PHE A 51 -7.15 -8.75 8.75
N ALA A 52 -7.77 -9.88 8.41
CA ALA A 52 -7.39 -11.19 8.93
C ALA A 52 -6.22 -11.85 8.19
N GLY A 53 -5.80 -11.27 7.05
CA GLY A 53 -4.89 -11.90 6.10
C GLY A 53 -5.62 -12.50 4.91
N PHE A 54 -4.90 -12.76 3.82
CA PHE A 54 -5.40 -13.50 2.67
C PHE A 54 -5.36 -15.00 2.92
N SER A 55 -6.48 -15.68 2.65
CA SER A 55 -6.57 -17.14 2.67
C SER A 55 -6.36 -17.77 1.30
N ASP A 56 -6.68 -17.05 0.22
CA ASP A 56 -6.44 -17.48 -1.15
C ASP A 56 -5.02 -17.09 -1.60
N PRO A 57 -4.17 -18.05 -1.99
CA PRO A 57 -2.85 -17.78 -2.53
C PRO A 57 -2.85 -16.86 -3.75
N LEU A 58 -3.88 -16.92 -4.60
CA LEU A 58 -3.96 -16.10 -5.80
C LEU A 58 -4.24 -14.62 -5.47
N GLU A 59 -5.13 -14.37 -4.51
CA GLU A 59 -5.35 -13.00 -4.01
C GLU A 59 -4.10 -12.42 -3.35
N LEU A 60 -3.37 -13.25 -2.58
CA LEU A 60 -2.10 -12.85 -1.97
C LEU A 60 -1.07 -12.47 -3.03
N GLU A 61 -0.83 -13.33 -4.02
CA GLU A 61 0.14 -13.08 -5.10
C GLU A 61 -0.21 -11.81 -5.88
N GLY A 62 -1.49 -11.65 -6.26
CA GLY A 62 -1.96 -10.45 -6.95
C GLY A 62 -1.74 -9.17 -6.12
N CYS A 63 -2.00 -9.23 -4.81
CA CYS A 63 -1.78 -8.08 -3.93
C CYS A 63 -0.28 -7.75 -3.78
N VAL A 64 0.58 -8.76 -3.62
CA VAL A 64 2.04 -8.59 -3.59
C VAL A 64 2.51 -7.91 -4.88
N GLN A 65 2.04 -8.38 -6.05
CA GLN A 65 2.40 -7.79 -7.33
C GLN A 65 1.97 -6.32 -7.43
N ASP A 66 0.72 -6.02 -7.08
CA ASP A 66 0.20 -4.65 -7.06
C ASP A 66 1.01 -3.70 -6.17
N ILE A 67 1.42 -4.18 -4.99
CA ILE A 67 2.25 -3.40 -4.07
C ILE A 67 3.60 -3.08 -4.69
N PHE A 68 4.26 -4.06 -5.29
CA PHE A 68 5.56 -3.83 -5.91
C PHE A 68 5.46 -3.00 -7.20
N VAL A 69 4.36 -3.10 -7.95
CA VAL A 69 4.06 -2.16 -9.04
C VAL A 69 3.95 -0.72 -8.52
N ALA A 70 3.27 -0.51 -7.38
CA ALA A 70 3.15 0.81 -6.77
C ALA A 70 4.49 1.32 -6.23
N VAL A 71 5.22 0.50 -5.47
CA VAL A 71 6.56 0.83 -4.94
C VAL A 71 7.52 1.17 -6.07
N PHE A 72 7.47 0.43 -7.17
CA PHE A 72 8.33 0.66 -8.34
C PHE A 72 7.74 1.63 -9.34
N SER A 73 6.66 2.36 -9.03
CA SER A 73 6.15 3.41 -9.91
C SER A 73 7.13 4.58 -10.01
N GLN A 74 7.06 5.35 -11.09
CA GLN A 74 7.93 6.52 -11.24
C GLN A 74 7.67 7.55 -10.12
N SER A 75 6.42 7.81 -9.77
CA SER A 75 6.05 8.72 -8.68
C SER A 75 6.65 8.28 -7.34
N ALA A 76 6.51 7.01 -6.96
CA ALA A 76 7.07 6.47 -5.72
C ALA A 76 8.60 6.56 -5.69
N ARG A 77 9.27 6.22 -6.79
CA ARG A 77 10.74 6.28 -6.89
C ARG A 77 11.27 7.70 -6.76
N HIS A 78 10.62 8.67 -7.41
CA HIS A 78 11.02 10.08 -7.34
C HIS A 78 10.64 10.74 -6.01
N GLY A 79 9.53 10.33 -5.39
CA GLY A 79 9.04 10.88 -4.12
C GLY A 79 9.84 10.44 -2.89
N TYR A 80 10.60 9.32 -2.97
CA TYR A 80 11.38 8.84 -1.84
C TYR A 80 12.70 9.61 -1.69
N ASP A 81 12.84 10.33 -0.56
CA ASP A 81 13.98 11.22 -0.25
C ASP A 81 15.26 10.48 0.19
N GLY A 82 15.15 9.22 0.64
CA GLY A 82 16.28 8.44 1.16
C GLY A 82 16.65 8.74 2.61
N LEU A 83 15.93 9.64 3.30
CA LEU A 83 16.20 10.05 4.67
C LEU A 83 15.46 9.16 5.68
N ARG A 84 14.27 8.67 5.31
CA ARG A 84 13.44 7.80 6.15
C ARG A 84 13.79 6.33 5.93
N PRO A 85 13.57 5.43 6.90
CA PRO A 85 13.65 4.00 6.64
C PRO A 85 12.70 3.59 5.52
N PHE A 86 13.15 2.76 4.59
CA PHE A 86 12.33 2.32 3.45
C PHE A 86 11.30 1.25 3.82
N ALA A 87 11.57 0.43 4.85
CA ALA A 87 10.66 -0.63 5.26
C ALA A 87 9.27 -0.11 5.67
N PRO A 88 9.14 0.91 6.56
CA PRO A 88 7.85 1.51 6.88
C PRO A 88 7.12 2.08 5.66
N TYR A 89 7.85 2.61 4.68
CA TYR A 89 7.26 3.13 3.44
C TYR A 89 6.61 2.02 2.60
N VAL A 90 7.31 0.90 2.40
CA VAL A 90 6.75 -0.28 1.69
C VAL A 90 5.54 -0.83 2.44
N LEU A 91 5.64 -0.98 3.76
CA LEU A 91 4.55 -1.50 4.57
C LEU A 91 3.33 -0.56 4.60
N GLN A 92 3.55 0.76 4.54
CA GLN A 92 2.48 1.74 4.43
C GLN A 92 1.73 1.60 3.10
N ILE A 93 2.46 1.45 1.97
CA ILE A 93 1.85 1.18 0.65
C ILE A 93 1.03 -0.12 0.71
N ALA A 94 1.59 -1.19 1.28
CA ALA A 94 0.90 -2.47 1.45
C ALA A 94 -0.42 -2.33 2.21
N ARG A 95 -0.38 -1.67 3.37
CA ARG A 95 -1.57 -1.46 4.21
C ARG A 95 -2.64 -0.64 3.50
N ASN A 96 -2.24 0.46 2.85
CA ASN A 96 -3.16 1.31 2.11
C ASN A 96 -3.86 0.53 1.00
N ARG A 97 -3.10 -0.27 0.23
CA ARG A 97 -3.66 -1.08 -0.87
C ARG A 97 -4.71 -2.07 -0.37
N VAL A 98 -4.43 -2.75 0.73
CA VAL A 98 -5.38 -3.68 1.38
C VAL A 98 -6.61 -2.94 1.88
N ILE A 99 -6.44 -1.81 2.57
CA ILE A 99 -7.56 -1.01 3.08
C ILE A 99 -8.46 -0.53 1.93
N ASP A 100 -7.87 -0.05 0.84
CA ASP A 100 -8.62 0.39 -0.33
C ASP A 100 -9.39 -0.74 -1.00
N GLU A 101 -8.80 -1.94 -1.08
CA GLU A 101 -9.48 -3.13 -1.57
C GLU A 101 -10.67 -3.53 -0.68
N LEU A 102 -10.47 -3.53 0.64
CA LEU A 102 -11.55 -3.80 1.60
C LEU A 102 -12.69 -2.77 1.47
N ARG A 103 -12.35 -1.50 1.26
CA ARG A 103 -13.34 -0.43 1.02
C ARG A 103 -14.11 -0.68 -0.29
N ARG A 104 -13.42 -1.06 -1.38
CA ARG A 104 -14.05 -1.37 -2.68
C ARG A 104 -15.00 -2.56 -2.57
N ARG A 105 -14.58 -3.66 -1.93
CA ARG A 105 -15.41 -4.87 -1.72
C ARG A 105 -16.69 -4.54 -0.96
N ARG A 106 -16.61 -3.77 0.13
CA ARG A 106 -17.79 -3.32 0.89
C ARG A 106 -18.75 -2.48 0.06
N ALA A 107 -18.23 -1.52 -0.70
CA ALA A 107 -19.05 -0.68 -1.57
C ALA A 107 -19.76 -1.50 -2.67
N ALA A 108 -19.14 -2.56 -3.18
CA ALA A 108 -19.76 -3.47 -4.13
C ALA A 108 -20.92 -4.25 -3.50
N VAL A 109 -20.72 -4.83 -2.31
CA VAL A 109 -21.77 -5.56 -1.57
C VAL A 109 -22.96 -4.65 -1.24
N ALA A 110 -22.70 -3.43 -0.73
CA ALA A 110 -23.75 -2.47 -0.39
C ALA A 110 -24.63 -2.08 -1.60
N ARG A 111 -24.04 -2.00 -2.80
CA ARG A 111 -24.76 -1.69 -4.05
C ARG A 111 -25.64 -2.84 -4.54
N MET A 112 -25.31 -4.09 -4.19
CA MET A 112 -26.05 -5.28 -4.62
C MET A 112 -27.32 -5.55 -3.78
N GLY A 113 -27.62 -4.71 -2.77
CA GLY A 113 -28.85 -4.82 -1.98
C GLY A 113 -28.94 -6.07 -1.09
N ALA A 114 -27.83 -6.83 -0.95
CA ALA A 114 -27.72 -7.84 0.07
C ALA A 114 -27.66 -7.13 1.43
N GLY A 115 -28.75 -7.19 2.20
CA GLY A 115 -28.77 -6.79 3.60
C GLY A 115 -27.66 -7.53 4.36
N PRO A 116 -27.14 -6.96 5.47
CA PRO A 116 -25.96 -7.50 6.12
C PRO A 116 -26.23 -8.93 6.60
N GLU A 117 -25.69 -9.92 5.90
CA GLU A 117 -25.46 -11.24 6.48
C GLU A 117 -24.52 -11.01 7.67
N GLU A 118 -25.03 -11.32 8.87
CA GLU A 118 -24.32 -11.21 10.15
C GLU A 118 -23.04 -12.06 10.11
N GLY A 119 -21.94 -11.46 9.65
CA GLY A 119 -20.70 -12.22 9.48
C GLY A 119 -19.53 -11.49 8.85
N ALA A 120 -19.51 -10.16 8.74
CA ALA A 120 -18.29 -9.42 8.44
C ALA A 120 -18.47 -7.94 8.79
N THR A 121 -17.68 -7.45 9.74
CA THR A 121 -17.75 -6.11 10.31
C THR A 121 -17.70 -4.99 9.26
N ASP A 122 -18.78 -4.21 9.25
CA ASP A 122 -18.97 -2.89 8.63
C ASP A 122 -18.01 -1.83 9.20
N VAL A 123 -17.38 -1.00 8.35
CA VAL A 123 -17.35 0.48 8.48
C VAL A 123 -16.88 1.14 7.19
N ALA A 124 -17.57 2.21 6.82
CA ALA A 124 -17.13 3.27 5.93
C ALA A 124 -16.66 4.49 6.74
N SER A 125 -15.55 5.13 6.34
CA SER A 125 -15.49 6.59 6.16
C SER A 125 -14.23 7.04 5.41
N THR A 126 -14.41 8.17 4.74
CA THR A 126 -13.69 8.82 3.65
C THR A 126 -12.33 9.38 4.04
N GLU A 127 -11.25 8.80 3.51
CA GLU A 127 -10.01 9.53 3.32
C GLU A 127 -9.29 8.97 2.07
N PRO A 128 -9.01 9.82 1.06
CA PRO A 128 -8.41 9.39 -0.20
C PRO A 128 -6.97 8.90 0.02
N PRO A 129 -6.49 7.96 -0.80
CA PRO A 129 -5.14 7.41 -0.70
C PRO A 129 -4.07 8.52 -0.78
N PRO A 130 -2.89 8.35 -0.16
CA PRO A 130 -1.84 9.37 -0.15
C PRO A 130 -1.42 9.84 -1.54
N ASP A 131 -1.50 8.97 -2.54
CA ASP A 131 -1.16 9.28 -3.92
C ASP A 131 -2.12 10.35 -4.51
N GLU A 132 -3.40 10.34 -4.10
CA GLU A 132 -4.35 11.41 -4.42
C GLU A 132 -4.18 12.65 -3.54
N GLN A 133 -3.59 12.53 -2.35
CA GLN A 133 -3.33 13.69 -1.47
C GLN A 133 -2.19 14.55 -2.02
N VAL A 134 -1.12 13.91 -2.54
CA VAL A 134 0.02 14.61 -3.14
C VAL A 134 -0.40 15.33 -4.43
N ASP A 135 -1.21 14.70 -5.28
CA ASP A 135 -1.69 15.32 -6.52
C ASP A 135 -2.69 16.46 -6.25
N ARG A 136 -3.55 16.34 -5.22
CA ARG A 136 -4.55 17.37 -4.90
C ARG A 136 -3.96 18.58 -4.20
N GLU A 137 -2.91 18.39 -3.40
CA GLU A 137 -2.18 19.50 -2.78
C GLU A 137 -1.30 20.24 -3.79
N GLN A 138 -0.70 19.53 -4.76
CA GLN A 138 0.01 20.15 -5.88
C GLN A 138 -0.94 20.88 -6.84
N ALA A 139 -2.11 20.31 -7.14
CA ALA A 139 -3.14 20.97 -7.95
C ALA A 139 -3.69 22.25 -7.30
N ARG A 140 -3.80 22.30 -5.97
CA ARG A 140 -4.23 23.50 -5.23
C ARG A 140 -3.19 24.63 -5.23
N ARG A 141 -1.89 24.31 -5.30
CA ARG A 141 -0.80 25.30 -5.35
C ARG A 141 -0.58 25.92 -6.73
N LEU A 142 -1.16 25.36 -7.79
CA LEU A 142 -1.06 25.87 -9.17
C LEU A 142 -2.22 26.80 -9.56
N VAL A 143 -3.23 26.96 -8.70
CA VAL A 143 -4.43 27.79 -8.95
C VAL A 143 -4.58 28.92 -7.90
N SER A 144 -3.51 29.27 -7.20
CA SER A 144 -3.41 30.51 -6.39
C SER A 144 -2.27 31.37 -6.90
#